data_AF-A0A1G2ZCP3-F1
#
_entry.id   AF-A0A1G2ZCP3-F1
#
_cell.length_a   1.000
_cell.length_b   1.000
_cell.length_c   1.000
_cell.angle_alpha   90.00
_cell.angle_beta   90.00
_cell.angle_gamma   90.00
#
_symmetry.space_group_name_H-M   'P 1'
#
loop_
_entity.id
_entity.type
_entity.pdbx_description
1 polymer ?
#
loop_
_entity_poly.entity_id
_entity_poly.type
_entity_poly.pdbx_seq_one_letter_code
_entity_poly.pdbx_strand_id
1 'polypeptide(L)'
;MSRKSGISRGFTLIELLVVIAIIAILMAVIVPALGRAREAGKRAVCLNNTKSLALGWTLYCGDYDGMMPPSQGVATSGWVRGLTGTYQTRPVEAPVEEQFAAIRAGALYKYTNMVKVYRCPVARQNEMRTYSASPAMNGYSPESGPIEKNVNRVKQLSSRLVFIDDHGENWDAMWYIFYKEPRWWNPVPMRHGKGTVASFADAHSEFHPWKDPRTVEYAQMTWLQAESYRASAPQQRGNEDLRWAQTAVWGQLGYTFQP
;
A
#
# COMPACT_ATOMS: atom_id res chain seq x y z
N MET A 1 66.52 5.97 36.96
CA MET A 1 65.24 5.68 36.29
C MET A 1 65.25 6.37 34.93
N SER A 2 65.46 5.63 33.84
CA SER A 2 65.59 6.19 32.48
C SER A 2 64.24 6.14 31.77
N ARG A 3 63.61 7.30 31.53
CA ARG A 3 62.39 7.42 30.70
C ARG A 3 62.80 7.41 29.24
N LYS A 4 62.49 6.34 28.51
CA LYS A 4 62.56 6.34 27.05
C LYS A 4 61.53 7.35 26.50
N SER A 5 61.99 8.45 25.93
CA SER A 5 61.16 9.40 25.20
C SER A 5 60.66 8.74 23.90
N GLY A 6 59.40 8.33 23.87
CA GLY A 6 58.76 7.86 22.65
C GLY A 6 58.64 9.01 21.65
N ILE A 7 59.25 8.85 20.47
CA ILE A 7 59.11 9.80 19.36
C ILE A 7 57.66 9.72 18.88
N SER A 8 56.84 10.73 19.20
CA SER A 8 55.51 10.87 18.62
C SER A 8 55.64 11.26 17.15
N ARG A 9 55.35 10.33 16.24
CA ARG A 9 55.21 10.67 14.81
C ARG A 9 53.95 11.51 14.63
N GLY A 10 54.11 12.74 14.16
CA GLY A 10 52.99 13.61 13.79
C GLY A 10 52.37 13.15 12.48
N PHE A 11 51.05 13.25 12.39
CA PHE A 11 50.29 12.93 11.19
C PHE A 11 50.49 14.02 10.13
N THR A 12 50.82 13.66 8.90
CA THR A 12 50.98 14.63 7.81
C THR A 12 49.62 15.02 7.22
N LEU A 13 49.54 16.23 6.67
CA LEU A 13 48.32 16.70 5.98
C LEU A 13 47.92 15.77 4.81
N ILE A 14 48.91 15.20 4.12
CA ILE A 14 48.71 14.28 3.00
C ILE A 14 48.08 12.97 3.47
N GLU A 15 48.57 12.38 4.56
CA GLU A 15 48.00 11.15 5.12
C GLU A 15 46.53 11.36 5.51
N LEU A 16 46.18 12.53 6.06
CA LEU A 16 44.79 12.86 6.40
C LEU A 16 43.91 13.00 5.16
N LEU A 17 44.40 13.70 4.14
CA LEU A 17 43.71 13.89 2.87
C LEU A 17 43.41 12.57 2.14
N VAL A 18 44.38 11.65 2.11
CA VAL A 18 44.18 10.33 1.48
C VAL A 18 43.13 9.51 2.23
N VAL A 19 43.13 9.53 3.57
CA VAL A 19 42.15 8.80 4.38
C VAL A 19 40.73 9.33 4.15
N ILE A 20 40.53 10.64 4.18
CA ILE A 20 39.20 11.21 3.91
C ILE A 20 38.75 10.95 2.48
N ALA A 21 39.67 10.94 1.50
CA ALA A 21 39.34 10.61 0.12
C ALA A 21 38.86 9.16 -0.03
N ILE A 22 39.52 8.21 0.64
CA ILE A 22 39.11 6.80 0.66
C ILE A 22 37.74 6.66 1.33
N ILE A 23 37.52 7.30 2.49
CA ILE A 23 36.22 7.28 3.18
C ILE A 23 35.12 7.88 2.30
N ALA A 24 35.39 8.98 1.59
CA ALA A 24 34.44 9.61 0.68
C ALA A 24 34.03 8.68 -0.47
N ILE A 25 35.00 7.97 -1.07
CA ILE A 25 34.73 6.98 -2.13
C ILE A 25 33.89 5.81 -1.59
N LEU A 26 34.24 5.28 -0.43
CA LEU A 26 33.48 4.20 0.20
C LEU A 26 32.05 4.62 0.54
N MET A 27 31.87 5.81 1.13
CA MET A 27 30.56 6.35 1.47
C MET A 27 29.70 6.62 0.22
N ALA A 28 30.30 7.07 -0.89
CA ALA A 28 29.59 7.28 -2.15
C ALA A 28 28.94 6.00 -2.69
N VAL A 29 29.53 4.83 -2.46
CA VAL A 29 28.97 3.53 -2.87
C VAL A 29 28.03 2.94 -1.81
N ILE A 30 28.38 3.08 -0.52
CA ILE A 30 27.64 2.47 0.59
C ILE A 30 26.29 3.18 0.81
N VAL A 31 26.22 4.51 0.72
CA VAL A 31 24.99 5.26 1.03
C VAL A 31 23.82 4.87 0.10
N PRO A 32 23.98 4.82 -1.24
CA PRO A 32 22.90 4.36 -2.13
C PRO A 32 22.53 2.90 -1.91
N ALA A 33 23.51 2.03 -1.61
CA ALA A 33 23.27 0.61 -1.34
C ALA A 33 22.45 0.41 -0.06
N LEU A 34 22.81 1.12 1.02
CA LEU A 34 22.10 1.09 2.29
C LEU A 34 20.67 1.64 2.16
N GLY A 35 20.47 2.68 1.34
CA GLY A 35 19.15 3.21 1.01
C GLY A 35 18.24 2.13 0.39
N ARG A 36 18.73 1.42 -0.62
CA ARG A 36 18.00 0.31 -1.27
C ARG A 36 17.73 -0.85 -0.30
N ALA A 37 18.71 -1.23 0.52
CA ALA A 37 18.55 -2.31 1.50
C ALA A 37 17.50 -1.96 2.57
N ARG A 38 17.51 -0.72 3.07
CA ARG A 38 16.51 -0.24 4.03
C ARG A 38 15.11 -0.25 3.43
N GLU A 39 14.97 0.18 2.17
CA GLU A 39 13.69 0.17 1.47
C GLU A 39 13.18 -1.26 1.23
N ALA A 40 14.05 -2.18 0.81
CA ALA A 40 13.70 -3.59 0.69
C ALA A 40 13.21 -4.18 2.03
N GLY A 41 13.85 -3.83 3.15
CA GLY A 41 13.43 -4.24 4.49
C GLY A 41 12.05 -3.68 4.88
N LYS A 42 11.79 -2.40 4.61
CA LYS A 42 10.46 -1.81 4.83
C LYS A 42 9.39 -2.48 3.96
N ARG A 43 9.68 -2.72 2.68
CA ARG A 43 8.77 -3.43 1.78
C ARG A 43 8.48 -4.86 2.26
N ALA A 44 9.48 -5.58 2.79
CA ALA A 44 9.28 -6.91 3.36
C ALA A 44 8.31 -6.90 4.56
N VAL A 45 8.40 -5.89 5.42
CA VAL A 45 7.42 -5.71 6.52
C VAL A 45 6.03 -5.39 5.98
N CYS A 46 5.92 -4.54 4.95
CA CYS A 46 4.65 -4.23 4.30
C CYS A 46 3.99 -5.49 3.69
N LEU A 47 4.77 -6.33 3.00
CA LEU A 47 4.32 -7.63 2.47
C LEU A 47 3.80 -8.55 3.57
N ASN A 48 4.51 -8.62 4.70
CA ASN A 48 4.09 -9.43 5.83
C ASN A 48 2.79 -8.90 6.47
N ASN A 49 2.62 -7.58 6.54
CA ASN A 49 1.42 -6.94 7.05
C ASN A 49 0.21 -7.24 6.15
N THR A 50 0.31 -7.04 4.83
CA THR A 50 -0.80 -7.35 3.92
C THR A 50 -1.11 -8.84 3.90
N LYS A 51 -0.11 -9.71 4.02
CA LYS A 51 -0.31 -11.16 4.16
C LYS A 51 -1.08 -11.50 5.44
N SER A 52 -0.73 -10.86 6.55
CA SER A 52 -1.43 -11.04 7.83
C SER A 52 -2.90 -10.57 7.74
N LEU A 53 -3.16 -9.45 7.05
CA LEU A 53 -4.53 -8.99 6.77
C LEU A 53 -5.29 -10.00 5.89
N ALA A 54 -4.67 -10.47 4.81
CA ALA A 54 -5.29 -11.42 3.88
C ALA A 54 -5.60 -12.76 4.55
N LEU A 55 -4.69 -13.26 5.41
CA LEU A 55 -4.96 -14.43 6.24
C LEU A 55 -6.14 -14.21 7.20
N GLY A 56 -6.19 -13.05 7.88
CA GLY A 56 -7.33 -12.70 8.74
C GLY A 56 -8.64 -12.61 7.95
N TRP A 57 -8.58 -12.14 6.71
CA TRP A 57 -9.71 -12.13 5.79
C TRP A 57 -10.15 -13.53 5.36
N THR A 58 -9.21 -14.44 5.09
CA THR A 58 -9.52 -15.86 4.79
C THR A 58 -10.15 -16.55 5.99
N LEU A 59 -9.65 -16.30 7.20
CA LEU A 59 -10.23 -16.82 8.44
C LEU A 59 -11.66 -16.30 8.66
N TYR A 60 -11.89 -14.99 8.42
CA TYR A 60 -13.25 -14.43 8.41
C TYR A 60 -14.13 -15.21 7.44
N CYS A 61 -13.70 -15.39 6.19
CA CYS A 61 -14.52 -16.11 5.22
C CYS A 61 -14.83 -17.55 5.69
N GLY A 62 -13.89 -18.23 6.34
CA GLY A 62 -14.12 -19.56 6.92
C GLY A 62 -15.19 -19.58 8.00
N ASP A 63 -15.21 -18.59 8.90
CA ASP A 63 -16.17 -18.52 10.00
C ASP A 63 -17.58 -18.08 9.58
N TYR A 64 -17.72 -17.46 8.39
CA TYR A 64 -18.98 -16.91 7.90
C TYR A 64 -19.45 -17.57 6.58
N ASP A 65 -19.27 -18.90 6.45
CA ASP A 65 -19.74 -19.70 5.29
C ASP A 65 -19.29 -19.16 3.92
N GLY A 66 -18.07 -18.66 3.87
CA GLY A 66 -17.45 -18.03 2.71
C GLY A 66 -17.85 -16.57 2.49
N MET A 67 -18.73 -15.98 3.31
CA MET A 67 -19.08 -14.57 3.19
C MET A 67 -17.86 -13.71 3.55
N MET A 68 -17.54 -12.77 2.67
CA MET A 68 -16.44 -11.84 2.86
C MET A 68 -16.88 -10.70 3.78
N PRO A 69 -15.98 -10.12 4.60
CA PRO A 69 -16.33 -8.89 5.32
C PRO A 69 -16.59 -7.77 4.29
N PRO A 70 -17.52 -6.84 4.57
CA PRO A 70 -17.66 -5.65 3.75
C PRO A 70 -16.31 -4.94 3.55
N SER A 71 -15.90 -4.74 2.30
CA SER A 71 -14.65 -4.04 1.98
C SER A 71 -14.72 -2.56 2.34
N GLN A 72 -15.92 -2.00 2.44
CA GLN A 72 -16.12 -0.61 2.82
C GLN A 72 -16.01 -0.44 4.33
N GLY A 73 -15.19 0.51 4.75
CA GLY A 73 -15.19 1.08 6.08
C GLY A 73 -16.47 1.87 6.34
N VAL A 74 -17.53 1.18 6.75
CA VAL A 74 -18.76 1.79 7.26
C VAL A 74 -18.82 1.68 8.78
N ALA A 75 -19.69 2.48 9.40
CA ALA A 75 -19.77 2.62 10.85
C ALA A 75 -20.18 1.34 11.61
N THR A 76 -20.57 0.25 10.93
CA THR A 76 -21.17 -0.92 11.58
C THR A 76 -20.59 -2.28 11.18
N SER A 77 -19.95 -2.45 10.02
CA SER A 77 -19.62 -3.80 9.52
C SER A 77 -18.39 -3.93 8.61
N GLY A 78 -17.60 -2.87 8.40
CA GLY A 78 -16.42 -2.95 7.52
C GLY A 78 -15.27 -3.78 8.05
N TRP A 79 -14.36 -4.22 7.16
CA TRP A 79 -13.08 -4.85 7.54
C TRP A 79 -12.28 -4.00 8.54
N VAL A 80 -12.37 -2.68 8.39
CA VAL A 80 -12.14 -1.65 9.41
C VAL A 80 -13.42 -0.83 9.59
N ARG A 81 -13.61 -0.20 10.74
CA ARG A 81 -14.77 0.67 10.96
C ARG A 81 -14.48 2.07 10.41
N GLY A 82 -15.45 2.69 9.75
CA GLY A 82 -15.43 4.13 9.48
C GLY A 82 -15.88 4.92 10.72
N LEU A 83 -15.28 6.07 11.03
CA LEU A 83 -15.80 6.95 12.08
C LEU A 83 -17.15 7.55 11.63
N THR A 84 -18.14 7.50 12.51
CA THR A 84 -19.51 7.96 12.23
C THR A 84 -19.54 9.49 12.06
N GLY A 85 -20.20 10.01 11.01
CA GLY A 85 -20.41 11.45 10.81
C GLY A 85 -19.32 12.18 10.04
N THR A 86 -18.26 11.50 9.61
CA THR A 86 -17.08 12.15 9.01
C THR A 86 -16.77 11.71 7.58
N TYR A 87 -17.77 11.72 6.68
CA TYR A 87 -17.45 11.83 5.25
C TYR A 87 -16.71 13.16 4.93
N GLN A 88 -16.59 14.05 5.92
CA GLN A 88 -16.01 15.39 5.82
C GLN A 88 -14.61 15.53 6.45
N THR A 89 -14.13 14.58 7.28
CA THR A 89 -12.76 14.65 7.84
C THR A 89 -11.96 13.42 7.42
N ARG A 90 -10.71 13.61 7.02
CA ARG A 90 -9.84 12.51 6.58
C ARG A 90 -9.35 11.70 7.78
N PRO A 91 -9.08 10.39 7.64
CA PRO A 91 -8.55 9.58 8.74
C PRO A 91 -7.30 10.16 9.39
N VAL A 92 -6.40 10.71 8.57
CA VAL A 92 -5.14 11.31 9.02
C VAL A 92 -5.31 12.61 9.82
N GLU A 93 -6.49 13.22 9.76
CA GLU A 93 -6.85 14.44 10.52
C GLU A 93 -7.51 14.09 11.85
N ALA A 94 -8.05 12.88 12.00
CA ALA A 94 -8.64 12.42 13.24
C ALA A 94 -7.56 12.07 14.29
N PRO A 95 -7.85 12.24 15.59
CA PRO A 95 -6.97 11.80 16.66
C PRO A 95 -6.54 10.35 16.49
N VAL A 96 -5.26 10.07 16.78
CA VAL A 96 -4.66 8.74 16.63
C VAL A 96 -5.45 7.66 17.38
N GLU A 97 -5.92 7.97 18.58
CA GLU A 97 -6.71 7.04 19.39
C GLU A 97 -8.05 6.69 18.75
N GLU A 98 -8.69 7.63 18.04
CA GLU A 98 -9.92 7.34 17.30
C GLU A 98 -9.65 6.44 16.10
N GLN A 99 -8.54 6.64 15.39
CA GLN A 99 -8.12 5.74 14.32
C GLN A 99 -7.84 4.33 14.85
N PHE A 100 -7.19 4.22 16.02
CA PHE A 100 -6.98 2.92 16.68
C PHE A 100 -8.28 2.28 17.12
N ALA A 101 -9.22 3.04 17.68
CA ALA A 101 -10.55 2.54 18.03
C ALA A 101 -11.30 2.03 16.80
N ALA A 102 -11.21 2.74 15.67
CA ALA A 102 -11.80 2.35 14.39
C ALA A 102 -11.21 1.04 13.84
N ILE A 103 -9.89 0.86 13.94
CA ILE A 103 -9.22 -0.40 13.56
C ILE A 103 -9.68 -1.53 14.49
N ARG A 104 -9.67 -1.32 15.81
CA ARG A 104 -10.06 -2.32 16.81
C ARG A 104 -11.51 -2.77 16.68
N ALA A 105 -12.38 -1.87 16.24
CA ALA A 105 -13.80 -2.15 15.99
C ALA A 105 -14.06 -2.81 14.62
N GLY A 106 -13.06 -2.95 13.76
CA GLY A 106 -13.17 -3.57 12.44
C GLY A 106 -13.38 -5.08 12.51
N ALA A 107 -14.09 -5.62 11.51
CA ALA A 107 -14.42 -7.04 11.44
C ALA A 107 -13.19 -7.96 11.42
N LEU A 108 -12.06 -7.49 10.88
CA LEU A 108 -10.83 -8.29 10.79
C LEU A 108 -9.93 -8.22 12.02
N TYR A 109 -10.18 -7.29 12.94
CA TYR A 109 -9.30 -7.09 14.10
C TYR A 109 -9.25 -8.31 15.01
N LYS A 110 -10.38 -9.04 15.14
CA LYS A 110 -10.43 -10.27 15.94
C LYS A 110 -9.50 -11.38 15.43
N TYR A 111 -9.13 -11.37 14.14
CA TYR A 111 -8.23 -12.36 13.53
C TYR A 111 -6.77 -11.91 13.51
N THR A 112 -6.52 -10.61 13.36
CA THR A 112 -5.15 -10.07 13.31
C THR A 112 -4.60 -9.75 14.69
N ASN A 113 -5.48 -9.32 15.61
CA ASN A 113 -5.21 -8.96 17.01
C ASN A 113 -4.07 -7.94 17.22
N MET A 114 -3.68 -7.20 16.16
CA MET A 114 -2.52 -6.31 16.18
C MET A 114 -2.75 -5.11 15.27
N VAL A 115 -2.83 -3.91 15.86
CA VAL A 115 -3.07 -2.68 15.10
C VAL A 115 -1.92 -2.38 14.12
N LYS A 116 -0.69 -2.75 14.47
CA LYS A 116 0.51 -2.53 13.64
C LYS A 116 0.40 -3.20 12.25
N VAL A 117 -0.40 -4.25 12.12
CA VAL A 117 -0.65 -4.96 10.85
C VAL A 117 -1.40 -4.09 9.84
N TYR A 118 -2.14 -3.08 10.29
CA TYR A 118 -2.90 -2.17 9.42
C TYR A 118 -2.07 -1.01 8.86
N ARG A 119 -0.80 -0.92 9.26
CA ARG A 119 0.06 0.24 8.98
C ARG A 119 1.35 -0.15 8.27
N CYS A 120 1.62 0.52 7.17
CA CYS A 120 2.83 0.39 6.38
C CYS A 120 4.02 1.04 7.12
N PRO A 121 5.23 0.46 7.05
CA PRO A 121 6.42 1.03 7.70
C PRO A 121 6.91 2.37 7.11
N VAL A 122 6.40 2.78 5.94
CA VAL A 122 6.65 4.14 5.38
C VAL A 122 5.49 5.11 5.62
N ALA A 123 4.47 4.71 6.37
CA ALA A 123 3.34 5.54 6.71
C ALA A 123 3.75 6.83 7.45
N ARG A 124 3.12 7.96 7.13
CA ARG A 124 3.33 9.24 7.84
C ARG A 124 2.89 9.12 9.29
N GLN A 125 3.43 9.95 10.18
CA GLN A 125 3.21 9.82 11.64
C GLN A 125 1.74 9.59 12.03
N ASN A 126 0.79 10.32 11.46
CA ASN A 126 -0.63 10.23 11.79
C ASN A 126 -1.45 9.21 10.96
N GLU A 127 -0.82 8.41 10.10
CA GLU A 127 -1.50 7.39 9.27
C GLU A 127 -1.60 6.04 9.99
N MET A 128 -2.66 5.79 10.77
CA MET A 128 -2.78 4.51 11.51
C MET A 128 -3.28 3.34 10.66
N ARG A 129 -3.84 3.62 9.48
CA ARG A 129 -4.22 2.63 8.49
C ARG A 129 -3.75 3.07 7.11
N THR A 130 -3.02 2.22 6.40
CA THR A 130 -2.45 2.51 5.08
C THR A 130 -2.66 1.39 4.08
N TYR A 131 -3.71 0.61 4.29
CA TYR A 131 -4.15 -0.40 3.36
C TYR A 131 -5.61 -0.13 3.06
N SER A 132 -6.00 -0.41 1.83
CA SER A 132 -7.36 -0.27 1.35
C SER A 132 -7.81 -1.57 0.72
N ALA A 133 -9.09 -1.90 0.87
CA ALA A 133 -9.68 -3.10 0.34
C ALA A 133 -10.20 -2.91 -1.09
N SER A 134 -10.23 -3.99 -1.86
CA SER A 134 -10.81 -4.02 -3.21
C SER A 134 -12.34 -3.87 -3.18
N PRO A 135 -12.94 -3.04 -4.05
CA PRO A 135 -14.40 -2.94 -4.17
C PRO A 135 -15.11 -4.19 -4.67
N ALA A 136 -14.41 -5.06 -5.39
CA ALA A 136 -15.00 -6.30 -5.87
C ALA A 136 -15.17 -7.35 -4.75
N MET A 137 -14.51 -7.16 -3.59
CA MET A 137 -14.52 -8.11 -2.47
C MET A 137 -15.54 -7.68 -1.40
N ASN A 138 -16.82 -7.70 -1.77
CA ASN A 138 -17.96 -7.28 -0.94
C ASN A 138 -18.01 -5.76 -0.63
N GLY A 139 -17.77 -4.94 -1.65
CA GLY A 139 -17.90 -3.49 -1.57
C GLY A 139 -19.11 -2.94 -2.31
N TYR A 140 -18.93 -1.77 -2.92
CA TYR A 140 -19.87 -1.18 -3.88
C TYR A 140 -19.13 -0.80 -5.18
N SER A 141 -19.86 -0.52 -6.26
CA SER A 141 -19.27 -0.05 -7.52
C SER A 141 -20.23 0.92 -8.20
N PRO A 142 -19.91 2.23 -8.26
CA PRO A 142 -20.77 3.22 -8.90
C PRO A 142 -21.03 2.92 -10.38
N GLU A 143 -20.07 2.25 -11.03
CA GLU A 143 -20.10 1.95 -12.46
C GLU A 143 -20.67 0.57 -12.78
N SER A 144 -21.23 -0.12 -11.80
CA SER A 144 -21.70 -1.51 -11.94
C SER A 144 -20.59 -2.49 -12.33
N GLY A 145 -19.39 -2.32 -11.77
CA GLY A 145 -18.35 -3.35 -11.79
C GLY A 145 -18.78 -4.61 -11.02
N PRO A 146 -18.27 -5.80 -11.38
CA PRO A 146 -18.66 -7.05 -10.75
C PRO A 146 -18.18 -7.11 -9.29
N ILE A 147 -19.11 -7.37 -8.37
CA ILE A 147 -18.84 -7.50 -6.94
C ILE A 147 -19.28 -8.88 -6.51
N GLU A 148 -18.37 -9.61 -5.89
CA GLU A 148 -18.70 -10.84 -5.20
C GLU A 148 -18.87 -10.57 -3.71
N LYS A 149 -19.78 -11.31 -3.06
CA LYS A 149 -19.96 -11.24 -1.60
C LYS A 149 -19.46 -12.47 -0.87
N ASN A 150 -19.31 -13.57 -1.61
CA ASN A 150 -18.87 -14.85 -1.09
C ASN A 150 -17.62 -15.30 -1.84
N VAL A 151 -16.56 -15.66 -1.10
CA VAL A 151 -15.26 -16.06 -1.66
C VAL A 151 -15.37 -17.29 -2.57
N ASN A 152 -16.33 -18.18 -2.31
CA ASN A 152 -16.53 -19.39 -3.11
C ASN A 152 -17.01 -19.11 -4.54
N ARG A 153 -17.48 -17.88 -4.81
CA ARG A 153 -17.87 -17.42 -6.16
C ARG A 153 -16.74 -16.71 -6.89
N VAL A 154 -15.65 -16.40 -6.19
CA VAL A 154 -14.50 -15.70 -6.75
C VAL A 154 -13.68 -16.67 -7.59
N LYS A 155 -13.58 -16.41 -8.89
CA LYS A 155 -12.72 -17.18 -9.80
C LYS A 155 -11.27 -16.73 -9.66
N GLN A 156 -10.33 -17.68 -9.77
CA GLN A 156 -8.88 -17.44 -9.76
C GLN A 156 -8.41 -16.63 -8.53
N LEU A 157 -8.50 -17.20 -7.32
CA LEU A 157 -8.19 -16.49 -6.07
C LEU A 157 -6.79 -15.81 -6.06
N SER A 158 -5.80 -16.43 -6.70
CA SER A 158 -4.43 -15.91 -6.80
C SER A 158 -4.27 -14.69 -7.72
N SER A 159 -5.28 -14.29 -8.49
CA SER A 159 -5.23 -13.06 -9.31
C SER A 159 -6.17 -11.98 -8.80
N ARG A 160 -6.85 -12.22 -7.67
CA ARG A 160 -7.96 -11.39 -7.20
C ARG A 160 -7.53 -10.56 -6.00
N LEU A 161 -7.37 -9.26 -6.22
CA LEU A 161 -6.87 -8.31 -5.23
C LEU A 161 -7.86 -8.18 -4.07
N VAL A 162 -7.32 -8.28 -2.86
CA VAL A 162 -8.05 -8.05 -1.60
C VAL A 162 -7.59 -6.76 -0.95
N PHE A 163 -6.29 -6.59 -0.71
CA PHE A 163 -5.72 -5.37 -0.11
C PHE A 163 -4.60 -4.78 -0.97
N ILE A 164 -4.45 -3.46 -0.91
CA ILE A 164 -3.38 -2.71 -1.56
C ILE A 164 -2.82 -1.64 -0.61
N ASP A 165 -1.53 -1.32 -0.69
CA ASP A 165 -0.81 -0.36 0.16
C ASP A 165 -1.09 1.12 -0.17
N ASP A 166 -2.37 1.45 -0.20
CA ASP A 166 -2.91 2.79 -0.46
C ASP A 166 -2.52 3.84 0.61
N HIS A 167 -2.87 5.09 0.34
CA HIS A 167 -2.59 6.23 1.21
C HIS A 167 -3.47 6.25 2.48
N GLY A 168 -4.56 5.47 2.52
CA GLY A 168 -5.42 5.37 3.70
C GLY A 168 -6.12 6.68 4.05
N GLU A 169 -6.27 7.58 3.07
CA GLU A 169 -6.73 8.96 3.25
C GLU A 169 -8.26 9.12 3.24
N ASN A 170 -9.02 8.05 3.02
CA ASN A 170 -10.50 8.08 3.08
C ASN A 170 -11.07 7.01 4.04
N TRP A 171 -12.13 7.34 4.78
CA TRP A 171 -12.72 6.44 5.78
C TRP A 171 -13.39 5.20 5.17
N ASP A 172 -13.80 5.28 3.90
CA ASP A 172 -14.34 4.14 3.15
C ASP A 172 -13.35 2.97 3.05
N ALA A 173 -12.05 3.18 3.32
CA ALA A 173 -11.05 2.13 3.42
C ALA A 173 -10.91 1.28 2.15
N MET A 174 -11.20 1.87 0.99
CA MET A 174 -11.26 1.19 -0.29
C MET A 174 -10.45 1.90 -1.35
N TRP A 175 -9.86 1.12 -2.24
CA TRP A 175 -9.11 1.64 -3.37
C TRP A 175 -9.87 1.31 -4.66
N TYR A 176 -10.50 2.34 -5.24
CA TYR A 176 -11.28 2.19 -6.44
C TYR A 176 -10.46 2.35 -7.70
N ILE A 177 -10.90 1.64 -8.73
CA ILE A 177 -10.44 1.77 -10.11
C ILE A 177 -11.65 1.62 -11.04
N PHE A 178 -11.70 2.36 -12.15
CA PHE A 178 -12.82 2.29 -13.09
C PHE A 178 -13.00 0.86 -13.61
N TYR A 179 -14.23 0.42 -13.89
CA TYR A 179 -14.48 -0.90 -14.51
C TYR A 179 -14.72 -0.78 -16.01
N LYS A 180 -15.50 0.23 -16.43
CA LYS A 180 -15.99 0.39 -17.80
C LYS A 180 -15.09 1.23 -18.68
N GLU A 181 -14.07 1.86 -18.11
CA GLU A 181 -13.16 2.75 -18.83
C GLU A 181 -11.71 2.47 -18.43
N PRO A 182 -10.75 2.60 -19.37
CA PRO A 182 -9.33 2.50 -19.07
C PRO A 182 -8.84 3.77 -18.39
N ARG A 183 -9.22 3.97 -17.11
CA ARG A 183 -8.86 5.18 -16.34
C ARG A 183 -8.67 4.88 -14.85
N TRP A 184 -7.80 5.64 -14.18
CA TRP A 184 -7.63 5.62 -12.72
C TRP A 184 -8.78 6.32 -12.01
N TRP A 185 -9.23 5.76 -10.88
CA TRP A 185 -10.22 6.43 -10.01
C TRP A 185 -9.51 7.02 -8.80
N ASN A 186 -8.93 6.17 -7.97
CA ASN A 186 -8.08 6.61 -6.87
C ASN A 186 -6.66 6.95 -7.36
N PRO A 187 -5.89 7.68 -6.55
CA PRO A 187 -4.46 7.84 -6.76
C PRO A 187 -3.76 6.48 -6.82
N VAL A 188 -2.71 6.37 -7.62
CA VAL A 188 -1.95 5.13 -7.77
C VAL A 188 -0.99 4.96 -6.58
N PRO A 189 -1.09 3.89 -5.77
CA PRO A 189 -0.21 3.68 -4.63
C PRO A 189 1.23 3.45 -5.08
N MET A 190 2.16 4.21 -4.51
CA MET A 190 3.59 4.11 -4.85
C MET A 190 4.45 4.30 -3.60
N ARG A 191 4.11 3.56 -2.52
CA ARG A 191 4.77 3.69 -1.21
C ARG A 191 6.19 3.10 -1.18
N HIS A 192 6.44 2.07 -1.98
CA HIS A 192 7.68 1.28 -1.94
C HIS A 192 8.45 1.36 -3.27
N GLY A 193 9.00 2.53 -3.59
CA GLY A 193 9.62 2.78 -4.89
C GLY A 193 8.57 2.81 -6.00
N LYS A 194 8.92 2.45 -7.24
CA LYS A 194 8.00 2.48 -8.40
C LYS A 194 7.06 1.27 -8.42
N GLY A 195 6.22 1.12 -7.40
CA GLY A 195 5.28 0.00 -7.31
C GLY A 195 4.43 0.01 -6.03
N THR A 196 3.57 -0.99 -5.94
CA THR A 196 2.60 -1.19 -4.85
C THR A 196 2.78 -2.56 -4.22
N VAL A 197 2.49 -2.69 -2.93
CA VAL A 197 2.29 -3.97 -2.28
C VAL A 197 0.80 -4.32 -2.29
N ALA A 198 0.48 -5.50 -2.80
CA ALA A 198 -0.88 -6.02 -2.85
C ALA A 198 -0.96 -7.42 -2.23
N SER A 199 -2.16 -7.81 -1.79
CA SER A 199 -2.48 -9.16 -1.37
C SER A 199 -3.73 -9.67 -2.07
N PHE A 200 -3.82 -10.98 -2.23
CA PHE A 200 -4.85 -11.63 -3.05
C PHE A 200 -5.72 -12.59 -2.24
N ALA A 201 -6.78 -13.10 -2.87
CA ALA A 201 -7.83 -13.87 -2.21
C ALA A 201 -7.40 -15.28 -1.76
N ASP A 202 -6.23 -15.75 -2.16
CA ASP A 202 -5.55 -16.95 -1.65
C ASP A 202 -4.55 -16.64 -0.50
N ALA A 203 -4.56 -15.40 0.00
CA ALA A 203 -3.72 -14.87 1.05
C ALA A 203 -2.22 -14.76 0.77
N HIS A 204 -1.77 -14.86 -0.49
CA HIS A 204 -0.42 -14.42 -0.83
C HIS A 204 -0.36 -12.89 -0.98
N SER A 205 0.86 -12.35 -0.83
CA SER A 205 1.16 -10.93 -1.04
C SER A 205 2.36 -10.79 -1.96
N GLU A 206 2.33 -9.77 -2.81
CA GLU A 206 3.43 -9.47 -3.72
C GLU A 206 3.67 -7.97 -3.85
N PHE A 207 4.84 -7.63 -4.37
CA PHE A 207 5.13 -6.28 -4.82
C PHE A 207 4.96 -6.22 -6.33
N HIS A 208 4.06 -5.36 -6.79
CA HIS A 208 3.81 -5.12 -8.20
C HIS A 208 4.53 -3.84 -8.66
N PRO A 209 5.54 -3.94 -9.55
CA PRO A 209 6.21 -2.77 -10.09
C PRO A 209 5.33 -2.09 -11.16
N TRP A 210 5.20 -0.77 -11.08
CA TRP A 210 4.57 0.03 -12.14
C TRP A 210 5.56 0.22 -13.29
N LYS A 211 5.15 -0.16 -14.50
CA LYS A 211 6.00 -0.17 -15.68
C LYS A 211 5.68 0.95 -16.65
N ASP A 212 4.41 1.31 -16.81
CA ASP A 212 3.99 2.33 -17.75
C ASP A 212 4.36 3.71 -17.19
N PRO A 213 5.11 4.54 -17.95
CA PRO A 213 5.48 5.89 -17.50
C PRO A 213 4.28 6.75 -17.11
N ARG A 214 3.12 6.57 -17.77
CA ARG A 214 1.88 7.30 -17.48
C ARG A 214 1.33 6.95 -16.10
N THR A 215 1.50 5.70 -15.66
CA THR A 215 1.15 5.26 -14.30
C THR A 215 2.07 5.91 -13.28
N VAL A 216 3.38 5.90 -13.54
CA VAL A 216 4.38 6.48 -12.63
C VAL A 216 4.22 7.99 -12.51
N GLU A 217 3.91 8.68 -13.60
CA GLU A 217 3.59 10.12 -13.59
C GLU A 217 2.33 10.40 -12.79
N TYR A 218 1.25 9.63 -13.01
CA TYR A 218 0.01 9.78 -12.26
C TYR A 218 0.21 9.52 -10.76
N ALA A 219 1.05 8.54 -10.39
CA ALA A 219 1.38 8.19 -9.01
C ALA A 219 2.18 9.26 -8.26
N GLN A 220 2.77 10.25 -8.96
CA GLN A 220 3.46 11.37 -8.33
C GLN A 220 2.51 12.44 -7.79
N MET A 221 1.24 12.42 -8.23
CA MET A 221 0.23 13.34 -7.71
C MET A 221 -0.04 13.07 -6.23
N THR A 222 -0.21 14.13 -5.45
CA THR A 222 -0.77 14.00 -4.10
C THR A 222 -2.20 13.46 -4.19
N TRP A 223 -2.67 12.84 -3.11
CA TRP A 223 -4.05 12.34 -3.07
C TRP A 223 -5.08 13.42 -3.41
N LEU A 224 -4.93 14.62 -2.84
CA LEU A 224 -5.81 15.77 -3.13
C LEU A 224 -5.78 16.19 -4.60
N GLN A 225 -4.61 16.16 -5.25
CA GLN A 225 -4.49 16.48 -6.67
C GLN A 225 -5.18 15.43 -7.53
N ALA A 226 -4.92 14.16 -7.27
CA ALA A 226 -5.52 13.06 -8.02
C ALA A 226 -7.05 12.98 -7.83
N GLU A 227 -7.58 13.20 -6.62
CA GLU A 227 -9.03 13.29 -6.39
C GLU A 227 -9.67 14.48 -7.09
N SER A 228 -9.02 15.66 -7.04
CA SER A 228 -9.51 16.85 -7.75
C SER A 228 -9.48 16.67 -9.27
N TYR A 229 -8.50 15.92 -9.77
CA TYR A 229 -8.32 15.63 -11.20
C TYR A 229 -9.16 14.44 -11.68
N ARG A 230 -9.69 13.60 -10.78
CA ARG A 230 -10.36 12.33 -11.11
C ARG A 230 -11.42 12.46 -12.21
N ALA A 231 -12.27 13.48 -12.13
CA ALA A 231 -13.35 13.68 -13.10
C ALA A 231 -12.84 13.95 -14.53
N SER A 232 -11.67 14.60 -14.64
CA SER A 232 -11.01 14.97 -15.89
C SER A 232 -9.77 14.11 -16.21
N ALA A 233 -9.51 13.05 -15.42
CA ALA A 233 -8.37 12.17 -15.66
C ALA A 233 -8.48 11.52 -17.05
N PRO A 234 -7.36 11.41 -17.79
CA PRO A 234 -7.38 10.96 -19.16
C PRO A 234 -7.56 9.45 -19.20
N GLN A 235 -8.23 8.96 -20.25
CA GLN A 235 -8.20 7.53 -20.55
C GLN A 235 -6.79 7.13 -20.96
N GLN A 236 -6.27 6.05 -20.36
CA GLN A 236 -4.94 5.51 -20.62
C GLN A 236 -5.07 4.16 -21.35
N ARG A 237 -5.55 4.19 -22.60
CA ARG A 237 -5.60 3.00 -23.47
C ARG A 237 -4.19 2.41 -23.67
N GLY A 238 -4.09 1.09 -23.77
CA GLY A 238 -2.83 0.36 -23.84
C GLY A 238 -2.01 0.33 -22.55
N ASN A 239 -2.47 0.93 -21.44
CA ASN A 239 -1.72 0.91 -20.18
C ASN A 239 -1.79 -0.50 -19.54
N GLU A 240 -0.63 -1.16 -19.46
CA GLU A 240 -0.50 -2.51 -18.89
C GLU A 240 -0.71 -2.56 -17.38
N ASP A 241 -0.27 -1.54 -16.64
CA ASP A 241 -0.45 -1.44 -15.18
C ASP A 241 -1.92 -1.24 -14.83
N LEU A 242 -2.61 -0.41 -15.63
CA LEU A 242 -4.04 -0.16 -15.48
C LEU A 242 -4.84 -1.43 -15.78
N ARG A 243 -4.48 -2.14 -16.85
CA ARG A 243 -5.07 -3.44 -17.17
C ARG A 243 -4.85 -4.44 -16.04
N TRP A 244 -3.64 -4.52 -15.49
CA TRP A 244 -3.35 -5.39 -14.34
C TRP A 244 -4.22 -5.01 -13.16
N ALA A 245 -4.27 -3.74 -12.76
CA ALA A 245 -5.04 -3.29 -11.61
C ALA A 245 -6.55 -3.55 -11.79
N GLN A 246 -7.11 -3.27 -12.97
CA GLN A 246 -8.53 -3.48 -13.26
C GLN A 246 -8.88 -4.96 -13.30
N THR A 247 -8.03 -5.81 -13.88
CA THR A 247 -8.25 -7.26 -13.86
C THR A 247 -8.03 -7.85 -12.48
N ALA A 248 -7.10 -7.33 -11.68
CA ALA A 248 -6.88 -7.79 -10.31
C ALA A 248 -8.08 -7.45 -9.41
N VAL A 249 -8.64 -6.25 -9.55
CA VAL A 249 -9.85 -5.83 -8.81
C VAL A 249 -11.09 -6.54 -9.37
N TRP A 250 -11.43 -6.32 -10.64
CA TRP A 250 -12.72 -6.72 -11.22
C TRP A 250 -12.72 -8.13 -11.81
N GLY A 251 -11.57 -8.74 -12.07
CA GLY A 251 -11.42 -10.13 -12.56
C GLY A 251 -11.48 -10.23 -14.06
N GLN A 252 -12.06 -9.21 -14.70
CA GLN A 252 -12.12 -9.01 -16.13
C GLN A 252 -12.23 -7.51 -16.40
N LEU A 253 -12.01 -7.09 -17.64
CA LEU A 253 -12.23 -5.71 -18.06
C LEU A 253 -13.69 -5.50 -18.46
N GLY A 254 -14.26 -4.34 -18.13
CA GLY A 254 -15.59 -3.93 -18.57
C GLY A 254 -15.60 -3.29 -19.96
N TYR A 255 -14.48 -3.34 -20.68
CA TYR A 255 -14.27 -2.74 -21.99
C TYR A 255 -13.25 -3.57 -22.79
N THR A 256 -13.20 -3.34 -24.11
CA THR A 256 -12.23 -3.99 -24.98
C THR A 256 -10.84 -3.37 -24.81
N PHE A 257 -9.87 -4.16 -24.38
CA PHE A 257 -8.48 -3.71 -24.32
C PHE A 257 -7.93 -3.47 -25.71
N GLN A 258 -7.45 -2.25 -25.96
CA GLN A 258 -6.69 -1.89 -27.14
C GLN A 258 -5.23 -1.75 -26.70
N PRO A 259 -4.31 -2.61 -27.20
CA PRO A 259 -2.89 -2.54 -26.86
C PRO A 259 -2.24 -1.26 -27.39
#